data_AF-A0A3D2H3Y4-F1
#
_entry.id   AF-A0A3D2H3Y4-F1
#
_cell.length_a   1.000
_cell.length_b   1.000
_cell.length_c   1.000
_cell.angle_alpha   90.00
_cell.angle_beta   90.00
_cell.angle_gamma   90.00
#
_symmetry.space_group_name_H-M   'P 1'
#
loop_
_entity.id
_entity.type
_entity.pdbx_description
1 polymer ?
#
loop_
_entity_poly.entity_id
_entity_poly.type
_entity_poly.pdbx_seq_one_letter_code
_entity_poly.pdbx_strand_id
1 'polypeptide(L)'
;MLNIIKAYLSLEMSAQDFASAVQTNDELVQFINGRIPQTQDKSAESWKQCPLNVNAFEHDNFDLRRTLTVGYYAINRISRCSTAYNMMWSLFHDDLPDVEKSTFYRELHQFAIDTVPDYLDSVDVGSVIQEIILSTNSIPKGKRQKAVRVALNSAFHLDALHKKPSWIQDSEWPLGTSNTPMLFLGQRKIKGQYVEYYFEDVINGEKRTITQYY
;
A
#
# COMPACT_ATOMS: atom_id res chain seq x y z
N MET A 1 7.72 -22.92 -3.66
CA MET A 1 7.36 -21.72 -2.89
C MET A 1 8.54 -20.81 -2.61
N LEU A 2 9.69 -21.33 -2.17
CA LEU A 2 10.88 -20.52 -1.88
C LEU A 2 11.34 -19.60 -3.04
N ASN A 3 11.19 -20.03 -4.31
CA ASN A 3 11.49 -19.18 -5.48
C ASN A 3 10.63 -17.91 -5.55
N ILE A 4 9.36 -17.96 -5.13
CA ILE A 4 8.47 -16.78 -5.10
C ILE A 4 8.96 -15.80 -4.02
N ILE A 5 9.32 -16.32 -2.84
CA ILE A 5 9.90 -15.53 -1.75
C ILE A 5 11.23 -14.90 -2.18
N LYS A 6 12.10 -15.67 -2.84
CA LYS A 6 13.37 -15.18 -3.39
C LYS A 6 13.13 -14.04 -4.38
N ALA A 7 12.24 -14.23 -5.36
CA ALA A 7 11.93 -13.20 -6.34
C ALA A 7 11.43 -11.90 -5.68
N TYR A 8 10.59 -12.02 -4.65
CA TYR A 8 10.12 -10.85 -3.89
C TYR A 8 11.22 -10.18 -3.08
N LEU A 9 12.04 -10.95 -2.35
CA LEU A 9 13.12 -10.41 -1.52
C LEU A 9 14.25 -9.79 -2.34
N SER A 10 14.52 -10.32 -3.54
CA SER A 10 15.46 -9.79 -4.53
C SER A 10 14.89 -8.64 -5.38
N LEU A 11 13.63 -8.24 -5.17
CA LEU A 11 12.93 -7.21 -5.95
C LEU A 11 12.72 -7.54 -7.44
N GLU A 12 12.88 -8.80 -7.84
CA GLU A 12 12.52 -9.29 -9.18
C GLU A 12 10.99 -9.40 -9.33
N MET A 13 10.29 -9.57 -8.21
CA MET A 13 8.83 -9.54 -8.11
C MET A 13 8.40 -8.29 -7.34
N SER A 14 7.44 -7.56 -7.89
CA SER A 14 6.89 -6.39 -7.23
C SER A 14 6.13 -6.78 -5.97
N ALA A 15 5.96 -5.82 -5.06
CA ALA A 15 5.12 -6.02 -3.90
C ALA A 15 3.67 -6.40 -4.30
N GLN A 16 3.15 -5.80 -5.39
CA GLN A 16 1.80 -6.05 -5.89
C GLN A 16 1.63 -7.48 -6.39
N ASP A 17 2.59 -7.95 -7.17
CA ASP A 17 2.58 -9.32 -7.67
C ASP A 17 2.72 -10.32 -6.52
N PHE A 18 3.56 -10.00 -5.52
CA PHE A 18 3.67 -10.81 -4.32
C PHE A 18 2.38 -10.84 -3.52
N ALA A 19 1.72 -9.70 -3.30
CA ALA A 19 0.43 -9.63 -2.62
C ALA A 19 -0.66 -10.40 -3.37
N SER A 20 -0.67 -10.32 -4.71
CA SER A 20 -1.59 -11.08 -5.56
C SER A 20 -1.31 -12.58 -5.48
N ALA A 21 -0.04 -12.99 -5.49
CA ALA A 21 0.36 -14.38 -5.29
C ALA A 21 -0.06 -14.88 -3.91
N VAL A 22 0.18 -14.09 -2.85
CA VAL A 22 -0.31 -14.40 -1.50
C VAL A 22 -1.81 -14.59 -1.52
N GLN A 23 -2.59 -13.71 -2.18
CA GLN A 23 -4.06 -13.78 -2.25
C GLN A 23 -4.63 -14.96 -3.05
N THR A 24 -3.87 -15.55 -3.96
CA THR A 24 -4.39 -16.56 -4.90
C THR A 24 -3.76 -17.94 -4.76
N ASN A 25 -2.61 -18.05 -4.07
CA ASN A 25 -1.86 -19.29 -3.95
C ASN A 25 -1.91 -19.84 -2.51
N ASP A 26 -2.73 -20.86 -2.28
CA ASP A 26 -2.86 -21.52 -0.97
C ASP A 26 -1.58 -22.22 -0.51
N GLU A 27 -0.82 -22.84 -1.42
CA GLU A 27 0.45 -23.51 -1.08
C GLU A 27 1.49 -22.52 -0.58
N LEU A 28 1.55 -21.31 -1.18
CA LEU A 28 2.43 -20.24 -0.72
C LEU A 28 2.07 -19.81 0.70
N VAL A 29 0.78 -19.61 0.98
CA VAL A 29 0.30 -19.20 2.30
C VAL A 29 0.56 -20.28 3.35
N GLN A 30 0.32 -21.56 3.02
CA GLN A 30 0.65 -22.68 3.90
C GLN A 30 2.16 -22.78 4.16
N PHE A 31 2.97 -22.57 3.13
CA PHE A 31 4.43 -22.56 3.25
C PHE A 31 4.93 -21.47 4.19
N ILE A 32 4.39 -20.25 4.10
CA ILE A 32 4.73 -19.15 5.01
C ILE A 32 4.20 -19.42 6.42
N ASN A 33 2.96 -19.89 6.56
CA ASN A 33 2.39 -20.26 7.86
C ASN A 33 3.20 -21.35 8.56
N GLY A 34 3.82 -22.27 7.83
CA GLY A 34 4.72 -23.28 8.41
C GLY A 34 5.94 -22.71 9.15
N ARG A 35 6.26 -21.42 8.96
CA ARG A 35 7.35 -20.71 9.64
C ARG A 35 6.87 -19.80 10.79
N ILE A 36 5.56 -19.74 11.03
CA ILE A 36 4.93 -18.86 12.02
C ILE A 36 4.20 -19.72 13.06
N PRO A 37 4.22 -19.36 14.35
CA PRO A 37 3.43 -20.05 15.36
C PRO A 37 1.93 -20.07 15.01
N GLN A 38 1.29 -21.25 15.09
CA GLN A 38 -0.12 -21.45 14.76
C GLN A 38 -1.06 -21.25 15.97
N THR A 39 -0.65 -20.41 16.92
CA THR A 39 -1.39 -20.13 18.15
C THR A 39 -1.68 -18.65 18.27
N GLN A 40 -2.89 -18.32 18.73
CA GLN A 40 -3.29 -16.95 19.05
C GLN A 40 -2.83 -16.51 20.45
N ASP A 41 -2.34 -17.45 21.28
CA ASP A 41 -1.77 -17.15 22.59
C ASP A 41 -0.42 -16.44 22.42
N LYS A 42 -0.42 -15.12 22.62
CA LYS A 42 0.77 -14.26 22.51
C LYS A 42 1.87 -14.59 23.52
N SER A 43 1.51 -15.26 24.62
CA SER A 43 2.47 -15.65 25.65
C SER A 43 3.15 -16.98 25.35
N ALA A 44 2.70 -17.69 24.30
CA ALA A 44 3.26 -18.97 23.92
C ALA A 44 4.75 -18.87 23.61
N GLU A 45 5.51 -19.86 24.08
CA GLU A 45 6.97 -19.91 23.91
C GLU A 45 7.39 -19.90 22.44
N SER A 46 6.56 -20.45 21.55
CA SER A 46 6.77 -20.42 20.11
C SER A 46 6.87 -19.01 19.52
N TRP A 47 6.17 -18.03 20.10
CA TRP A 47 6.29 -16.63 19.69
C TRP A 47 7.60 -15.99 20.16
N LYS A 48 8.21 -16.44 21.26
CA LYS A 48 9.52 -15.94 21.73
C LYS A 48 10.67 -16.38 20.82
N GLN A 49 10.51 -17.52 20.16
CA GLN A 49 11.47 -18.05 19.18
C GLN A 49 11.20 -17.55 17.75
N CYS A 50 10.03 -16.96 17.51
CA CYS A 50 9.67 -16.38 16.23
C CYS A 50 10.35 -15.01 16.06
N PRO A 51 10.98 -14.73 14.90
CA PRO A 51 11.61 -13.43 14.66
C PRO A 51 10.58 -12.31 14.42
N LEU A 52 9.28 -12.62 14.44
CA LEU A 52 8.19 -11.69 14.16
C LEU A 52 7.49 -11.25 15.44
N ASN A 53 7.02 -9.99 15.47
CA ASN A 53 6.22 -9.48 16.55
C ASN A 53 4.76 -9.97 16.43
N VAL A 54 4.28 -10.73 17.40
CA VAL A 54 2.91 -11.28 17.44
C VAL A 54 1.82 -10.21 17.32
N ASN A 55 2.07 -8.99 17.80
CA ASN A 55 1.10 -7.89 17.72
C ASN A 55 0.80 -7.47 16.26
N ALA A 56 1.70 -7.75 15.33
CA ALA A 56 1.47 -7.49 13.90
C ALA A 56 0.33 -8.34 13.33
N PHE A 57 0.07 -9.51 13.91
CA PHE A 57 -0.97 -10.46 13.47
C PHE A 57 -2.32 -10.23 14.14
N GLU A 58 -2.35 -9.62 15.32
CA GLU A 58 -3.58 -9.41 16.08
C GLU A 58 -4.58 -8.52 15.34
N HIS A 59 -4.10 -7.42 14.74
CA HIS A 59 -4.97 -6.49 14.00
C HIS A 59 -5.68 -7.17 12.82
N ASP A 60 -5.08 -8.23 12.30
CA ASP A 60 -5.57 -8.99 11.16
C ASP A 60 -6.20 -10.33 11.58
N ASN A 61 -6.49 -10.51 12.88
CA ASN A 61 -7.07 -11.72 13.47
C ASN A 61 -6.28 -12.99 13.11
N PHE A 62 -4.96 -12.88 13.06
CA PHE A 62 -4.01 -13.93 12.66
C PHE A 62 -4.23 -14.48 11.23
N ASP A 63 -4.96 -13.74 10.38
CA ASP A 63 -5.07 -14.04 8.96
C ASP A 63 -3.81 -13.54 8.24
N LEU A 64 -2.96 -14.48 7.80
CA LEU A 64 -1.72 -14.15 7.10
C LEU A 64 -1.97 -13.42 5.77
N ARG A 65 -3.04 -13.77 5.04
CA ARG A 65 -3.38 -13.09 3.78
C ARG A 65 -3.67 -11.63 4.08
N ARG A 66 -4.46 -11.35 5.11
CA ARG A 66 -4.72 -9.98 5.55
C ARG A 66 -3.45 -9.28 6.02
N THR A 67 -2.67 -9.92 6.88
CA THR A 67 -1.43 -9.37 7.44
C THR A 67 -0.45 -8.93 6.34
N LEU A 68 -0.35 -9.70 5.25
CA LEU A 68 0.57 -9.44 4.15
C LEU A 68 -0.01 -8.56 3.04
N THR A 69 -1.31 -8.24 3.02
CA THR A 69 -1.92 -7.56 1.85
C THR A 69 -2.89 -6.44 2.18
N VAL A 70 -3.46 -6.38 3.38
CA VAL A 70 -4.40 -5.32 3.74
C VAL A 70 -3.67 -3.99 3.86
N GLY A 71 -4.15 -3.01 3.08
CA GLY A 71 -3.64 -1.65 3.13
C GLY A 71 -2.33 -1.43 2.37
N TYR A 72 -1.98 -2.30 1.44
CA TYR A 72 -0.69 -2.30 0.75
C TYR A 72 -0.31 -0.99 -0.01
N TYR A 73 -1.27 -0.11 -0.27
CA TYR A 73 -1.09 1.00 -1.21
C TYR A 73 -1.25 2.40 -0.66
N ALA A 74 -1.97 2.63 0.44
CA ALA A 74 -2.11 4.02 0.92
C ALA A 74 -0.72 4.59 1.33
N ILE A 75 -0.37 5.84 1.07
CA ILE A 75 0.82 6.59 1.52
C ILE A 75 1.04 6.45 3.02
N ASN A 76 -0.02 6.50 3.85
CA ASN A 76 0.03 6.15 5.28
C ASN A 76 0.41 4.67 5.54
N ARG A 77 0.34 3.85 4.50
CA ARG A 77 0.47 2.39 4.51
C ARG A 77 1.50 1.83 3.51
N ILE A 78 2.33 2.64 2.83
CA ILE A 78 3.55 2.14 2.16
C ILE A 78 4.49 1.53 3.21
N SER A 79 4.31 1.89 4.49
CA SER A 79 4.85 1.16 5.64
C SER A 79 4.54 -0.34 5.62
N ARG A 80 3.39 -0.77 5.08
CA ARG A 80 2.99 -2.18 5.02
C ARG A 80 3.77 -2.96 3.97
N CYS A 81 4.12 -2.39 2.82
CA CYS A 81 5.09 -3.01 1.90
C CYS A 81 6.44 -3.23 2.59
N SER A 82 6.93 -2.22 3.32
CA SER A 82 8.16 -2.37 4.10
C SER A 82 8.01 -3.38 5.24
N THR A 83 6.85 -3.49 5.86
CA THR A 83 6.57 -4.44 6.94
C THR A 83 6.52 -5.86 6.41
N ALA A 84 5.75 -6.11 5.35
CA ALA A 84 5.67 -7.41 4.68
C ALA A 84 7.06 -7.86 4.18
N TYR A 85 7.84 -6.96 3.57
CA TYR A 85 9.21 -7.24 3.17
C TYR A 85 10.08 -7.66 4.36
N ASN A 86 10.05 -6.89 5.45
CA ASN A 86 10.82 -7.21 6.66
C ASN A 86 10.38 -8.54 7.28
N MET A 87 9.07 -8.85 7.28
CA MET A 87 8.56 -10.13 7.76
C MET A 87 9.10 -11.29 6.92
N MET A 88 9.00 -11.19 5.59
CA MET A 88 9.50 -12.25 4.69
C MET A 88 11.01 -12.41 4.83
N TRP A 89 11.76 -11.31 4.94
CA TRP A 89 13.19 -11.37 5.19
C TRP A 89 13.51 -12.10 6.50
N SER A 90 12.86 -11.70 7.60
CA SER A 90 13.06 -12.32 8.91
C SER A 90 12.75 -13.81 8.93
N LEU A 91 11.77 -14.28 8.17
CA LEU A 91 11.39 -15.69 8.11
C LEU A 91 12.29 -16.56 7.22
N PHE A 92 12.88 -15.98 6.16
CA PHE A 92 13.47 -16.78 5.07
C PHE A 92 14.92 -16.47 4.72
N HIS A 93 15.55 -15.44 5.30
CA HIS A 93 16.92 -15.05 4.95
C HIS A 93 17.95 -16.18 5.14
N ASP A 94 17.79 -17.03 6.17
CA ASP A 94 18.67 -18.18 6.39
C ASP A 94 18.58 -19.24 5.27
N ASP A 95 17.41 -19.38 4.62
CA ASP A 95 17.22 -20.28 3.48
C ASP A 95 17.69 -19.66 2.15
N LEU A 96 18.04 -18.36 2.15
CA LEU A 96 18.34 -17.55 0.98
C LEU A 96 19.65 -16.77 1.16
N PRO A 97 20.80 -17.45 1.38
CA PRO A 97 22.06 -16.79 1.73
C PRO A 97 22.61 -15.85 0.64
N ASP A 98 22.17 -16.03 -0.61
CA ASP A 98 22.60 -15.20 -1.74
C ASP A 98 21.74 -13.93 -1.93
N VAL A 99 20.67 -13.76 -1.13
CA VAL A 99 19.80 -12.59 -1.22
C VAL A 99 20.25 -11.60 -0.16
N GLU A 100 20.54 -10.35 -0.55
CA GLU A 100 20.86 -9.28 0.39
C GLU A 100 19.61 -8.53 0.84
N LYS A 101 19.61 -8.04 2.08
CA LYS A 101 18.49 -7.25 2.60
C LYS A 101 18.42 -5.90 1.90
N SER A 102 17.34 -5.66 1.17
CA SER A 102 17.08 -4.37 0.55
C SER A 102 16.45 -3.35 1.51
N THR A 103 16.76 -2.08 1.29
CA THR A 103 16.14 -0.93 1.95
C THR A 103 15.07 -0.27 1.09
N PHE A 104 14.81 -0.80 -0.12
CA PHE A 104 13.98 -0.22 -1.16
C PHE A 104 12.60 0.23 -0.66
N TYR A 105 11.82 -0.67 -0.05
CA TYR A 105 10.46 -0.33 0.39
C TYR A 105 10.43 0.69 1.54
N ARG A 106 11.48 0.69 2.39
CA ARG A 106 11.63 1.69 3.46
C ARG A 106 11.93 3.08 2.88
N GLU A 107 12.84 3.15 1.92
CA GLU A 107 13.20 4.40 1.24
C GLU A 107 12.06 4.93 0.36
N LEU A 108 11.34 4.02 -0.31
CA LEU A 108 10.13 4.34 -1.07
C LEU A 108 9.05 4.93 -0.17
N HIS A 109 8.80 4.32 1.00
CA HIS A 109 7.88 4.84 2.00
C HIS A 109 8.26 6.24 2.47
N GLN A 110 9.52 6.44 2.87
CA GLN A 110 9.98 7.75 3.33
C GLN A 110 9.84 8.80 2.24
N PHE A 111 10.23 8.47 1.01
CA PHE A 111 10.10 9.38 -0.12
C PHE A 111 8.64 9.74 -0.40
N ALA A 112 7.72 8.78 -0.28
CA ALA A 112 6.29 9.02 -0.48
C ALA A 112 5.72 9.96 0.58
N ILE A 113 6.04 9.77 1.86
CA ILE A 113 5.65 10.69 2.96
C ILE A 113 6.11 12.12 2.64
N ASP A 114 7.36 12.30 2.19
CA ASP A 114 7.91 13.63 1.95
C ASP A 114 7.31 14.32 0.69
N THR A 115 6.72 13.54 -0.21
CA THR A 115 6.42 13.98 -1.58
C THR A 115 4.94 14.06 -1.89
N VAL A 116 4.16 13.06 -1.47
CA VAL A 116 2.78 12.88 -1.88
C VAL A 116 1.84 13.61 -0.91
N PRO A 117 0.97 14.51 -1.38
CA PRO A 117 0.03 15.17 -0.50
C PRO A 117 -0.98 14.20 0.14
N ASP A 118 -1.22 14.34 1.45
CA ASP A 118 -2.10 13.48 2.25
C ASP A 118 -3.53 13.34 1.69
N TYR A 119 -4.00 14.33 0.92
CA TYR A 119 -5.34 14.32 0.33
C TYR A 119 -5.46 13.49 -0.95
N LEU A 120 -4.37 12.91 -1.47
CA LEU A 120 -4.33 12.09 -2.69
C LEU A 120 -4.26 10.60 -2.41
N ASP A 121 -4.44 10.18 -1.17
CA ASP A 121 -4.22 8.81 -0.75
C ASP A 121 -5.46 7.93 -0.81
N SER A 122 -5.29 6.62 -0.97
CA SER A 122 -6.22 5.57 -0.53
C SER A 122 -5.63 4.18 -0.76
N VAL A 123 -6.34 3.15 -0.28
CA VAL A 123 -6.06 1.75 -0.63
C VAL A 123 -6.21 1.50 -2.14
N ASP A 124 -7.13 2.20 -2.81
CA ASP A 124 -7.44 1.98 -4.22
C ASP A 124 -6.38 2.60 -5.14
N VAL A 125 -5.94 3.84 -4.88
CA VAL A 125 -5.08 4.59 -5.82
C VAL A 125 -3.58 4.44 -5.56
N GLY A 126 -3.19 3.85 -4.45
CA GLY A 126 -1.79 3.92 -4.05
C GLY A 126 -0.81 3.12 -4.91
N SER A 127 -1.28 2.13 -5.68
CA SER A 127 -0.47 1.47 -6.72
C SER A 127 -0.08 2.45 -7.83
N VAL A 128 -1.02 3.33 -8.24
CA VAL A 128 -0.79 4.41 -9.20
C VAL A 128 0.25 5.40 -8.65
N ILE A 129 0.13 5.76 -7.37
CA ILE A 129 1.08 6.67 -6.70
C ILE A 129 2.48 6.06 -6.69
N GLN A 130 2.59 4.79 -6.33
CA GLN A 130 3.86 4.06 -6.37
C GLN A 130 4.45 4.01 -7.78
N GLU A 131 3.65 3.70 -8.80
CA GLU A 131 4.09 3.68 -10.19
C GLU A 131 4.63 5.05 -10.64
N ILE A 132 3.93 6.13 -10.29
CA ILE A 132 4.39 7.51 -10.53
C ILE A 132 5.73 7.75 -9.84
N ILE A 133 5.89 7.36 -8.57
CA ILE A 133 7.16 7.53 -7.86
C ILE A 133 8.28 6.74 -8.56
N LEU A 134 8.03 5.50 -8.95
CA LEU A 134 9.03 4.62 -9.56
C LEU A 134 9.42 5.06 -10.99
N SER A 135 8.47 5.56 -11.78
CA SER A 135 8.74 6.11 -13.12
C SER A 135 9.69 7.32 -13.10
N THR A 136 9.83 7.98 -11.96
CA THR A 136 10.76 9.11 -11.77
C THR A 136 12.13 8.72 -11.21
N ASN A 137 12.45 7.42 -11.04
CA ASN A 137 13.72 6.96 -10.47
C ASN A 137 14.96 7.47 -11.23
N SER A 138 14.85 7.70 -12.53
CA SER A 138 15.95 8.24 -13.36
C SER A 138 16.18 9.75 -13.17
N ILE A 139 15.25 10.46 -12.52
CA ILE A 139 15.33 11.90 -12.29
C ILE A 139 16.27 12.17 -11.09
N PRO A 140 17.20 13.13 -11.21
CA PRO A 140 18.08 13.51 -10.10
C PRO A 140 17.30 13.87 -8.83
N LYS A 141 17.80 13.40 -7.67
CA LYS A 141 17.15 13.53 -6.35
C LYS A 141 16.57 14.93 -6.07
N GLY A 142 17.33 15.99 -6.35
CA GLY A 142 16.91 17.37 -6.09
C GLY A 142 15.73 17.88 -6.95
N LYS A 143 15.42 17.22 -8.07
CA LYS A 143 14.29 17.56 -8.96
C LYS A 143 13.15 16.54 -8.90
N ARG A 144 13.41 15.37 -8.32
CA ARG A 144 12.49 14.23 -8.36
C ARG A 144 11.16 14.49 -7.65
N GLN A 145 11.18 15.11 -6.46
CA GLN A 145 9.95 15.44 -5.73
C GLN A 145 9.02 16.35 -6.54
N LYS A 146 9.59 17.36 -7.23
CA LYS A 146 8.82 18.25 -8.10
C LYS A 146 8.21 17.48 -9.29
N ALA A 147 8.98 16.60 -9.91
CA ALA A 147 8.49 15.79 -11.03
C ALA A 147 7.34 14.87 -10.61
N VAL A 148 7.45 14.22 -9.45
CA VAL A 148 6.38 13.38 -8.88
C VAL A 148 5.13 14.21 -8.61
N ARG A 149 5.25 15.39 -8.00
CA ARG A 149 4.09 16.26 -7.74
C ARG A 149 3.39 16.72 -9.02
N VAL A 150 4.14 17.01 -10.08
CA VAL A 150 3.56 17.33 -11.40
C VAL A 150 2.80 16.12 -11.97
N ALA A 151 3.40 14.93 -11.92
CA ALA A 151 2.75 13.72 -12.40
C ALA A 151 1.49 13.37 -11.59
N LEU A 152 1.52 13.54 -10.27
CA LEU A 152 0.36 13.37 -9.39
C LEU A 152 -0.76 14.36 -9.74
N ASN A 153 -0.45 15.65 -9.91
CA ASN A 153 -1.47 16.64 -10.28
C ASN A 153 -2.17 16.27 -11.59
N SER A 154 -1.41 15.78 -12.57
CA SER A 154 -1.96 15.31 -13.85
C SER A 154 -2.81 14.05 -13.67
N ALA A 155 -2.30 13.04 -12.95
CA ALA A 155 -2.98 11.75 -12.76
C ALA A 155 -4.28 11.87 -11.95
N PHE A 156 -4.32 12.80 -10.98
CA PHE A 156 -5.48 13.07 -10.13
C PHE A 156 -6.35 14.22 -10.65
N HIS A 157 -6.12 14.67 -11.89
CA HIS A 157 -6.90 15.70 -12.57
C HIS A 157 -7.01 17.04 -11.83
N LEU A 158 -6.01 17.37 -11.00
CA LEU A 158 -6.00 18.60 -10.21
C LEU A 158 -5.80 19.86 -11.08
N ASP A 159 -5.21 19.69 -12.26
CA ASP A 159 -4.99 20.78 -13.21
C ASP A 159 -6.27 21.18 -13.96
N ALA A 160 -7.29 20.31 -14.01
CA ALA A 160 -8.52 20.56 -14.78
C ALA A 160 -9.49 21.50 -14.06
N LEU A 161 -9.70 21.30 -12.76
CA LEU A 161 -10.70 22.03 -11.97
C LEU A 161 -10.10 22.86 -10.83
N HIS A 162 -8.81 22.68 -10.51
CA HIS A 162 -8.17 23.23 -9.31
C HIS A 162 -8.94 22.95 -8.00
N LYS A 163 -9.73 21.86 -7.99
CA LYS A 163 -10.48 21.40 -6.81
C LYS A 163 -9.75 20.23 -6.18
N LYS A 164 -9.81 20.17 -4.85
CA LYS A 164 -9.34 19.03 -4.07
C LYS A 164 -10.29 18.77 -2.89
N PRO A 165 -10.48 17.51 -2.50
CA PRO A 165 -11.23 17.16 -1.31
C PRO A 165 -10.55 17.71 -0.06
N SER A 166 -11.35 18.23 0.85
CA SER A 166 -10.96 18.51 2.23
C SER A 166 -11.52 17.40 3.10
N TRP A 167 -10.79 16.28 3.15
CA TRP A 167 -11.14 15.10 3.93
C TRP A 167 -11.28 15.45 5.41
N ILE A 168 -12.24 14.81 6.09
CA ILE A 168 -12.41 14.96 7.55
C ILE A 168 -11.71 13.84 8.31
N GLN A 169 -11.40 12.75 7.62
CA GLN A 169 -10.58 11.62 8.07
C GLN A 169 -9.43 11.42 7.07
N ASP A 170 -8.86 10.22 7.00
CA ASP A 170 -7.87 9.86 5.98
C ASP A 170 -8.46 9.99 4.57
N SER A 171 -7.59 10.21 3.58
CA SER A 171 -8.03 10.27 2.18
C SER A 171 -8.51 8.90 1.70
N GLU A 172 -9.62 8.91 0.96
CA GLU A 172 -10.23 7.73 0.37
C GLU A 172 -10.38 7.90 -1.15
N TRP A 173 -9.42 8.55 -1.81
CA TRP A 173 -9.53 8.82 -3.25
C TRP A 173 -9.85 7.56 -4.06
N PRO A 174 -10.95 7.53 -4.85
CA PRO A 174 -11.35 6.32 -5.53
C PRO A 174 -10.63 6.11 -6.86
N LEU A 175 -10.38 4.84 -7.18
CA LEU A 175 -9.88 4.41 -8.48
C LEU A 175 -11.06 4.09 -9.42
N GLY A 176 -11.00 4.64 -10.63
CA GLY A 176 -11.93 4.36 -11.72
C GLY A 176 -11.43 3.22 -12.60
N THR A 177 -12.04 3.11 -13.77
CA THR A 177 -11.71 2.13 -14.81
C THR A 177 -10.28 2.34 -15.31
N SER A 178 -9.65 1.25 -15.77
CA SER A 178 -8.28 1.27 -16.32
C SER A 178 -7.24 1.88 -15.38
N ASN A 179 -7.38 1.67 -14.06
CA ASN A 179 -6.46 2.16 -13.04
C ASN A 179 -6.24 3.68 -13.06
N THR A 180 -7.27 4.46 -13.41
CA THR A 180 -7.18 5.93 -13.41
C THR A 180 -7.85 6.49 -12.15
N PRO A 181 -7.17 7.35 -11.36
CA PRO A 181 -7.83 8.05 -10.25
C PRO A 181 -9.04 8.86 -10.73
N MET A 182 -10.18 8.77 -10.04
CA MET A 182 -11.39 9.48 -10.49
C MET A 182 -11.25 11.00 -10.31
N LEU A 183 -11.93 11.78 -11.14
CA LEU A 183 -12.00 13.24 -11.06
C LEU A 183 -12.84 13.68 -9.86
N PHE A 184 -12.30 14.55 -9.02
CA PHE A 184 -13.06 15.15 -7.92
C PHE A 184 -13.98 16.29 -8.41
N LEU A 185 -15.29 16.14 -8.20
CA LEU A 185 -16.29 17.11 -8.64
C LEU A 185 -16.58 18.18 -7.57
N GLY A 186 -16.56 17.78 -6.30
CA GLY A 186 -16.86 18.63 -5.16
C GLY A 186 -17.25 17.83 -3.92
N GLN A 187 -17.61 18.54 -2.84
CA GLN A 187 -18.04 17.91 -1.59
C GLN A 187 -19.21 18.68 -0.96
N ARG A 188 -19.99 17.99 -0.13
CA ARG A 188 -21.10 18.56 0.64
C ARG A 188 -20.97 18.19 2.10
N LYS A 189 -21.01 19.19 2.98
CA LYS A 189 -20.95 18.99 4.43
C LYS A 189 -22.35 18.95 5.01
N ILE A 190 -22.69 17.87 5.72
CA ILE A 190 -23.90 17.76 6.54
C ILE A 190 -23.48 18.02 7.99
N LYS A 191 -23.90 19.17 8.51
CA LYS A 191 -23.42 19.70 9.79
C LYS A 191 -23.59 18.68 10.92
N GLY A 192 -22.48 18.30 11.55
CA GLY A 192 -22.45 17.41 12.71
C GLY A 192 -22.79 15.94 12.41
N GLN A 193 -22.83 15.52 11.14
CA GLN A 193 -23.12 14.13 10.77
C GLN A 193 -22.01 13.54 9.89
N TYR A 194 -21.90 14.02 8.65
CA TYR A 194 -20.97 13.47 7.68
C TYR A 194 -20.63 14.47 6.57
N VAL A 195 -19.60 14.15 5.78
CA VAL A 195 -19.23 14.85 4.56
C VAL A 195 -19.28 13.86 3.40
N GLU A 196 -19.95 14.26 2.32
CA GLU A 196 -19.98 13.53 1.05
C GLU A 196 -18.96 14.13 0.08
N TYR A 197 -18.20 13.27 -0.60
CA TYR A 197 -17.24 13.63 -1.64
C TYR A 197 -17.66 12.97 -2.94
N TYR A 198 -17.79 13.78 -4.00
CA TYR A 198 -18.31 13.32 -5.29
C TYR A 198 -17.18 13.19 -6.30
N PHE A 199 -17.13 12.03 -6.95
CA PHE A 199 -16.14 11.67 -7.95
C PHE A 199 -16.80 11.19 -9.23
N GLU A 200 -16.09 11.35 -10.35
CA GLU A 200 -16.50 10.86 -11.66
C GLU A 200 -15.33 10.18 -12.37
N ASP A 201 -15.58 8.99 -12.94
CA ASP A 201 -14.64 8.31 -13.80
C ASP A 201 -14.59 9.03 -15.14
N VAL A 202 -13.41 9.53 -15.50
CA VAL A 202 -13.20 10.31 -16.73
C VAL A 202 -13.35 9.50 -18.02
N ILE A 203 -13.33 8.16 -17.93
CA ILE A 203 -13.42 7.26 -19.08
C ILE A 203 -14.89 6.94 -19.40
N ASN A 204 -15.68 6.58 -18.37
CA ASN A 204 -17.03 6.06 -18.57
C ASN A 204 -18.15 6.95 -17.96
N GLY A 205 -17.79 8.01 -17.22
CA GLY A 205 -18.74 8.92 -16.57
C GLY A 205 -19.41 8.37 -15.31
N GLU A 206 -18.99 7.21 -14.80
CA GLU A 206 -19.53 6.61 -13.59
C GLU A 206 -19.24 7.49 -12.37
N LYS A 207 -20.26 7.71 -11.54
CA LYS A 207 -20.16 8.57 -10.35
C LYS A 207 -20.01 7.75 -9.10
N ARG A 208 -19.07 8.14 -8.25
CA ARG A 208 -18.88 7.55 -6.92
C ARG A 208 -19.03 8.62 -5.85
N THR A 209 -19.72 8.28 -4.78
CA THR A 209 -19.83 9.13 -3.58
C THR A 209 -19.15 8.42 -2.42
N ILE A 210 -18.28 9.15 -1.72
CA ILE A 210 -17.64 8.69 -0.49
C ILE A 210 -18.21 9.48 0.66
N THR A 211 -18.56 8.81 1.75
CA THR A 211 -19.18 9.43 2.92
C THR A 211 -18.34 9.17 4.15
N GLN A 212 -17.81 10.23 4.75
CA GLN A 212 -17.07 10.18 6.02
C GLN A 212 -17.89 10.79 7.13
N TYR A 213 -17.95 10.13 8.29
CA TYR A 213 -18.67 10.58 9.48
C TYR A 213 -17.71 11.25 10.47
N TYR A 214 -18.21 12.22 11.24
CA TYR A 214 -17.44 12.90 12.29
C TYR A 214 -17.16 12.01 13.50
#